data_AF-A0A8S3PTA6-F1
#
_entry.id   AF-A0A8S3PTA6-F1
#
_cell.length_a   1.000
_cell.length_b   1.000
_cell.length_c   1.000
_cell.angle_alpha   90.00
_cell.angle_beta   90.00
_cell.angle_gamma   90.00
#
_symmetry.space_group_name_H-M   'P 1'
#
loop_
_entity.id
_entity.type
_entity.pdbx_description
1 polymer ?
#
loop_
_entity_poly.entity_id
_entity_poly.type
_entity_poly.pdbx_seq_one_letter_code
_entity_poly.pdbx_strand_id
1 'polypeptide(L)'
;MEGTWNYQPCRNGHPFPIRKEDTCLDFLCKYCGKTLNVFTYHRCNAVNAYCFKCRHHGHFARMCSFHAKSFENPKPKKKSKSKIQRDSDRMRTFIEKKQMSQFPFQGLEDKEISSFTSSIQDESVKQHINKLKISNRNFIKEIAVLKAENSKSDNVVKENVILKNNLDKVNLERLEHGRIIQKIEHELVEHRSRTEHLEKVIDQLKEENLNLTNTRQRLTMEFKNTDMQYNRILHDMEDEIQRLNRLKEENVNRRHDSQLLDIKHSTRHVAICSRGNHRRGGGYLRR
;
A
#
# COMPACT_ATOMS: atom_id res chain seq x y z
N MET A 1 39.26 2.71 8.15
CA MET A 1 39.08 3.32 6.82
C MET A 1 38.23 4.58 7.01
N GLU A 2 38.89 5.73 7.05
CA GLU A 2 38.26 7.03 7.26
C GLU A 2 37.59 7.48 5.96
N GLY A 3 36.26 7.45 5.93
CA GLY A 3 35.47 7.94 4.79
C GLY A 3 35.41 9.46 4.81
N THR A 4 35.99 10.10 3.81
CA THR A 4 35.88 11.54 3.56
C THR A 4 34.44 11.92 3.19
N TRP A 5 33.80 12.78 4.00
CA TRP A 5 32.48 13.33 3.74
C TRP A 5 32.59 14.59 2.87
N ASN A 6 32.14 14.53 1.62
CA ASN A 6 32.01 15.73 0.80
C ASN A 6 30.71 16.46 1.17
N TYR A 7 30.84 17.50 1.98
CA TYR A 7 29.76 18.46 2.25
C TYR A 7 29.66 19.46 1.10
N GLN A 8 28.65 19.32 0.25
CA GLN A 8 28.19 20.44 -0.58
C GLN A 8 27.04 21.16 0.12
N PRO A 9 27.15 22.47 0.40
CA PRO A 9 26.06 23.21 1.02
C PRO A 9 24.93 23.45 0.00
N CYS A 10 23.81 22.75 0.19
CA CYS A 10 22.55 23.13 -0.46
C CYS A 10 22.03 24.41 0.21
N ARG A 11 21.70 25.43 -0.59
CA ARG A 11 21.23 26.76 -0.13
C ARG A 11 19.99 26.77 0.78
N ASN A 12 19.35 25.62 1.02
CA ASN A 12 18.11 25.51 1.80
C ASN A 12 18.22 24.56 3.02
N GLY A 13 19.38 24.48 3.66
CA GLY A 13 19.47 24.18 5.11
C GLY A 13 18.78 22.91 5.63
N HIS A 14 18.92 21.76 4.96
CA HIS A 14 18.54 20.48 5.56
C HIS A 14 19.74 19.53 5.60
N PRO A 15 20.18 19.06 6.79
CA PRO A 15 21.22 18.07 6.91
C PRO A 15 20.58 16.69 7.05
N PHE A 16 20.57 15.90 5.99
CA PHE A 16 20.43 14.44 6.13
C PHE A 16 21.49 13.76 5.26
N PRO A 17 22.43 13.00 5.85
CA PRO A 17 23.39 12.23 5.09
C PRO A 17 22.67 11.02 4.48
N ILE A 18 22.66 10.95 3.15
CA ILE A 18 22.17 9.78 2.41
C ILE A 18 23.35 8.80 2.29
N ARG A 19 23.19 7.57 2.80
CA ARG A 19 24.18 6.49 2.60
C ARG A 19 24.15 6.07 1.13
N LYS A 20 25.32 5.78 0.55
CA LYS A 20 25.48 5.41 -0.87
C LYS A 20 24.79 4.10 -1.28
N GLU A 21 24.27 3.33 -0.32
CA GLU A 21 23.71 2.00 -0.54
C GLU A 21 22.18 1.99 -0.73
N ASP A 22 21.50 3.12 -0.50
CA ASP A 22 20.04 3.26 -0.71
C ASP A 22 19.73 3.82 -2.11
N THR A 23 20.27 3.22 -3.17
CA THR A 23 19.89 3.57 -4.54
C THR A 23 18.62 2.82 -4.94
N CYS A 24 17.60 3.58 -5.33
CA CYS A 24 16.32 3.16 -5.96
C CYS A 24 15.10 3.00 -5.04
N LEU A 25 14.83 3.98 -4.18
CA LEU A 25 13.46 4.20 -3.68
C LEU A 25 12.91 5.51 -4.24
N ASP A 26 11.84 5.40 -5.02
CA ASP A 26 11.05 6.53 -5.50
C ASP A 26 10.55 7.34 -4.30
N PHE A 27 11.20 8.46 -4.01
CA PHE A 27 10.76 9.33 -2.93
C PHE A 27 9.49 10.04 -3.38
N LEU A 28 8.35 9.65 -2.81
CA LEU A 28 7.11 10.42 -2.94
C LEU A 28 7.30 11.81 -2.33
N CYS A 29 7.14 12.84 -3.15
CA CYS A 29 7.13 14.22 -2.68
C CYS A 29 5.97 14.40 -1.68
N LYS A 30 6.29 14.61 -0.40
CA LYS A 30 5.29 14.78 0.68
C LYS A 30 4.29 15.90 0.44
N TYR A 31 4.61 16.84 -0.45
CA TYR A 31 3.83 18.03 -0.73
C TYR A 31 2.84 17.86 -1.90
N CYS A 32 3.25 17.24 -3.01
CA CYS A 32 2.40 17.04 -4.19
C CYS A 32 2.00 15.58 -4.46
N GLY A 33 2.56 14.61 -3.72
CA GLY A 33 2.29 13.19 -3.86
C GLY A 33 2.84 12.55 -5.15
N LYS A 34 3.75 13.22 -5.87
CA LYS A 34 4.40 12.67 -7.06
C LYS A 34 5.69 11.95 -6.68
N THR A 35 5.96 10.80 -7.29
CA THR A 35 7.23 10.07 -7.16
C THR A 35 8.35 10.90 -7.79
N LEU A 36 9.42 11.09 -7.02
CA LEU A 36 10.61 11.80 -7.46
C LEU A 36 11.68 10.79 -7.81
N ASN A 37 12.09 10.81 -9.08
CA ASN A 37 13.28 10.08 -9.48
C ASN A 37 14.51 10.87 -9.00
N VAL A 38 15.48 10.19 -8.37
CA VAL A 38 16.61 10.77 -7.61
C VAL A 38 17.42 11.79 -8.44
N PHE A 39 17.38 11.69 -9.76
CA PHE A 39 18.09 12.58 -10.69
C PHE A 39 17.30 13.83 -11.12
N THR A 40 16.03 13.96 -10.73
CA THR A 40 15.19 15.09 -11.13
C THR A 40 14.96 16.04 -9.97
N TYR A 41 15.55 17.23 -10.05
CA TYR A 41 15.21 18.36 -9.19
C TYR A 41 13.73 18.71 -9.37
N HIS A 42 12.87 18.17 -8.50
CA HIS A 42 11.43 18.38 -8.62
C HIS A 42 11.06 19.80 -8.22
N ARG A 43 10.79 20.64 -9.22
CA ARG A 43 10.08 21.91 -9.02
C ARG A 43 8.63 21.62 -8.69
N CYS A 44 8.39 21.30 -7.43
CA CYS A 44 7.07 21.03 -6.90
C CYS A 44 6.24 22.31 -6.91
N ASN A 45 5.28 22.43 -7.83
CA ASN A 45 4.35 23.56 -7.84
C ASN A 45 3.58 23.70 -6.52
N ALA A 46 3.47 22.63 -5.73
CA ALA A 46 2.83 22.69 -4.41
C ALA A 46 3.67 23.40 -3.34
N VAL A 47 5.00 23.45 -3.47
CA VAL A 47 5.89 24.10 -2.47
C VAL A 47 5.59 25.59 -2.36
N ASN A 48 5.27 26.25 -3.49
CA ASN A 48 4.87 27.65 -3.51
C ASN A 48 3.34 27.84 -3.54
N ALA A 49 2.55 26.77 -3.71
CA ALA A 49 1.11 26.87 -3.70
C ALA A 49 0.59 27.18 -2.29
N TYR A 50 -0.29 28.16 -2.20
CA TYR A 50 -0.96 28.53 -0.96
C TYR A 50 -2.26 27.73 -0.82
N CYS A 51 -2.40 26.98 0.28
CA CYS A 51 -3.61 26.21 0.54
C CYS A 51 -4.71 27.10 1.12
N PHE A 52 -5.82 27.28 0.40
CA PHE A 52 -6.96 28.09 0.89
C PHE A 52 -7.72 27.48 2.07
N LYS A 53 -7.57 26.15 2.33
CA LYS A 53 -8.24 25.50 3.47
C LYS A 53 -7.55 25.78 4.81
N CYS A 54 -6.23 25.66 4.87
CA CYS A 54 -5.46 25.82 6.12
C CYS A 54 -4.52 27.04 6.12
N ARG A 55 -4.46 27.82 5.03
CA ARG A 55 -3.62 29.02 4.89
C ARG A 55 -2.11 28.78 5.02
N HIS A 56 -1.64 27.55 4.77
CA HIS A 56 -0.22 27.21 4.75
C HIS A 56 0.28 26.92 3.32
N HIS A 57 1.56 27.18 3.07
CA HIS A 57 2.25 26.79 1.84
C HIS A 57 2.62 25.30 1.86
N GLY A 58 2.88 24.72 0.69
CA GLY A 58 3.42 23.38 0.58
C GLY A 58 2.42 22.30 0.16
N HIS A 59 1.13 22.57 -0.03
CA HIS A 59 0.20 21.54 -0.50
C HIS A 59 -1.01 22.13 -1.21
N PHE A 60 -1.66 21.32 -2.05
CA PHE A 60 -2.92 21.70 -2.67
C PHE A 60 -4.11 21.52 -1.70
N ALA A 61 -5.15 22.35 -1.84
CA ALA A 61 -6.35 22.29 -1.00
C ALA A 61 -7.05 20.92 -1.00
N ARG A 62 -6.91 20.13 -2.07
CA ARG A 62 -7.44 18.76 -2.18
C ARG A 62 -6.68 17.73 -1.34
N MET A 63 -5.42 18.01 -1.00
CA MET A 63 -4.53 17.14 -0.20
C MET A 63 -4.34 17.65 1.23
N CYS A 64 -5.07 18.70 1.62
CA CYS A 64 -5.00 19.23 2.96
C CYS A 64 -5.62 18.23 3.95
N SER A 65 -4.79 17.66 4.84
CA SER A 65 -5.22 16.79 5.94
C SER A 65 -5.96 17.54 7.05
N PHE A 66 -6.03 18.88 6.96
CA PHE A 66 -6.92 19.66 7.79
C PHE A 66 -8.37 19.35 7.40
N HIS A 67 -8.94 18.34 8.05
CA HIS A 67 -10.37 18.12 8.12
C HIS A 67 -10.95 19.30 8.90
N ALA A 68 -11.16 20.41 8.20
CA ALA A 68 -12.03 21.45 8.71
C ALA A 68 -13.36 20.78 9.04
N LYS A 69 -13.65 20.61 10.34
CA LYS A 69 -15.02 20.48 10.82
C LYS A 69 -15.79 21.55 10.07
N SER A 70 -16.66 21.12 9.16
CA SER A 70 -17.52 21.93 8.31
C SER A 70 -17.31 23.42 8.54
N PHE A 71 -16.47 24.07 7.73
CA PHE A 71 -16.64 25.51 7.58
C PHE A 71 -18.08 25.66 7.10
N GLU A 72 -18.96 26.05 8.02
CA GLU A 72 -20.27 26.57 7.68
C GLU A 72 -20.04 27.46 6.48
N ASN A 73 -20.74 27.18 5.37
CA ASN A 73 -20.69 27.98 4.15
C ASN A 73 -20.52 29.43 4.57
N PRO A 74 -19.41 30.12 4.20
CA PRO A 74 -19.19 31.48 4.66
C PRO A 74 -20.46 32.24 4.33
N LYS A 75 -21.21 32.63 5.38
CA LYS A 75 -22.53 33.24 5.25
C LYS A 75 -22.40 34.28 4.14
N PRO A 76 -23.26 34.25 3.10
CA PRO A 76 -23.11 35.12 1.94
C PRO A 76 -22.86 36.53 2.46
N LYS A 77 -21.65 37.06 2.19
CA LYS A 77 -21.24 38.36 2.72
C LYS A 77 -22.35 39.33 2.39
N LYS A 78 -23.08 39.80 3.41
CA LYS A 78 -24.17 40.75 3.24
C LYS A 78 -23.61 41.87 2.37
N LYS A 79 -24.18 42.05 1.16
CA LYS A 79 -23.78 43.16 0.27
C LYS A 79 -23.82 44.41 1.15
N SER A 80 -22.75 45.21 1.13
CA SER A 80 -22.70 46.42 1.95
C SER A 80 -23.94 47.27 1.67
N LYS A 81 -24.50 47.93 2.69
CA LYS A 81 -25.69 48.79 2.52
C LYS A 81 -25.53 49.77 1.34
N SER A 82 -24.29 50.21 1.08
CA SER A 82 -23.93 51.06 -0.06
C SER A 82 -24.08 50.41 -1.45
N LYS A 83 -23.89 49.09 -1.58
CA LYS A 83 -24.09 48.38 -2.85
C LYS A 83 -25.56 48.15 -3.14
N ILE A 84 -26.34 47.81 -2.11
CA ILE A 84 -27.80 47.63 -2.25
C ILE A 84 -28.47 48.95 -2.63
N GLN A 85 -28.06 50.07 -2.01
CA GLN A 85 -28.59 51.39 -2.35
C GLN A 85 -28.29 51.77 -3.81
N ARG A 86 -27.03 51.61 -4.25
CA ARG A 86 -26.65 51.91 -5.65
C ARG A 86 -27.42 51.10 -6.69
N ASP A 87 -27.63 49.81 -6.44
CA ASP A 87 -28.39 48.96 -7.37
C ASP A 87 -29.88 49.35 -7.39
N SER A 88 -30.44 49.75 -6.24
CA SER A 88 -31.82 50.27 -6.13
C SER A 88 -32.01 51.58 -6.89
N ASP A 89 -31.08 52.53 -6.72
CA ASP A 89 -31.13 53.83 -7.41
C ASP A 89 -31.03 53.65 -8.93
N ARG A 90 -30.14 52.77 -9.40
CA ARG A 90 -30.02 52.43 -10.83
C ARG A 90 -31.31 51.87 -11.41
N MET A 91 -31.99 50.97 -10.68
CA MET A 91 -33.25 50.39 -11.13
C MET A 91 -34.36 51.43 -11.19
N ARG A 92 -34.41 52.34 -10.20
CA ARG A 92 -35.36 53.46 -10.18
C ARG A 92 -35.17 54.37 -11.40
N THR A 93 -33.94 54.78 -11.68
CA THR A 93 -33.64 55.63 -12.84
C THR A 93 -33.99 54.95 -14.17
N PHE A 94 -33.80 53.62 -14.26
CA PHE A 94 -34.18 52.86 -15.45
C PHE A 94 -35.70 52.84 -15.67
N ILE A 95 -36.48 52.63 -14.60
CA ILE A 95 -37.95 52.63 -14.66
C ILE A 95 -38.48 54.02 -15.04
N GLU A 96 -37.96 55.08 -14.43
CA GLU A 96 -38.33 56.47 -14.75
C GLU A 96 -38.05 56.82 -16.22
N LYS A 97 -36.87 56.45 -16.73
CA LYS A 97 -36.54 56.66 -18.16
C LYS A 97 -37.44 55.87 -19.10
N LYS A 98 -37.85 54.66 -18.70
CA LYS A 98 -38.75 53.82 -19.50
C LYS A 98 -40.18 54.35 -19.53
N GLN A 99 -40.65 55.00 -18.46
CA GLN A 99 -41.96 55.65 -18.44
C GLN A 99 -41.99 56.94 -19.27
N MET A 100 -40.87 57.66 -19.38
CA MET A 100 -40.76 58.86 -20.22
C MET A 100 -40.63 58.56 -21.72
N SER A 101 -40.36 57.30 -22.09
CA SER A 101 -40.31 56.83 -23.49
C SER A 101 -41.61 56.14 -23.92
N GLN A 102 -42.78 56.59 -23.43
CA GLN A 102 -44.04 56.21 -24.05
C GLN A 102 -44.06 56.75 -25.48
N PHE A 103 -44.22 55.84 -26.43
CA PHE A 103 -44.32 56.16 -27.85
C PHE A 103 -45.52 57.12 -28.04
N PRO A 104 -45.43 58.18 -28.85
CA PRO A 104 -46.43 59.26 -28.93
C PRO A 104 -47.83 58.84 -29.43
N PHE A 105 -48.07 57.54 -29.62
CA PHE A 105 -49.33 56.98 -30.08
C PHE A 105 -50.03 56.09 -29.03
N GLN A 106 -49.52 56.04 -27.80
CA GLN A 106 -50.00 55.08 -26.79
C GLN A 106 -51.33 55.47 -26.12
N GLY A 107 -51.98 56.56 -26.59
CA GLY A 107 -53.30 57.02 -26.14
C GLY A 107 -54.31 57.27 -27.26
N LEU A 108 -54.01 56.88 -28.52
CA LEU A 108 -55.02 56.91 -29.58
C LEU A 108 -55.96 55.72 -29.38
N GLU A 109 -57.11 55.97 -28.76
CA GLU A 109 -58.19 54.99 -28.72
C GLU A 109 -58.66 54.70 -30.16
N ASP A 110 -58.93 53.42 -30.47
CA ASP A 110 -59.35 52.91 -31.79
C ASP A 110 -60.52 53.68 -32.45
N LYS A 111 -61.24 54.50 -31.67
CA LYS A 111 -62.37 55.31 -32.11
C LYS A 111 -61.96 56.47 -33.03
N GLU A 112 -60.82 57.12 -32.80
CA GLU A 112 -60.38 58.27 -33.60
C GLU A 112 -59.84 57.88 -34.97
N ILE A 113 -59.27 56.67 -35.09
CA ILE A 113 -58.82 56.11 -36.37
C ILE A 113 -60.02 55.62 -37.20
N SER A 114 -61.08 55.15 -36.54
CA SER A 114 -62.28 54.65 -37.23
C SER A 114 -63.04 55.75 -37.99
N SER A 115 -63.06 56.99 -37.48
CA SER A 115 -63.81 58.11 -38.08
C SER A 115 -63.18 58.66 -39.37
N PHE A 116 -61.86 58.51 -39.54
CA PHE A 116 -61.19 58.89 -40.80
C PHE A 116 -61.44 57.91 -41.94
N THR A 117 -61.68 56.63 -41.61
CA THR A 117 -61.87 55.57 -42.63
C THR A 117 -63.29 55.50 -43.20
N SER A 118 -64.29 56.06 -42.52
CA SER A 118 -65.70 56.06 -42.96
C SER A 118 -66.03 57.10 -44.03
N SER A 119 -65.11 58.03 -44.34
CA SER A 119 -65.28 59.07 -45.38
C SER A 119 -64.84 58.63 -46.79
N ILE A 120 -64.14 57.49 -46.92
CA ILE A 120 -63.67 56.98 -48.22
C ILE A 120 -64.74 56.04 -48.79
N GLN A 121 -65.69 56.60 -49.56
CA GLN A 121 -66.75 55.85 -50.25
C GLN A 121 -66.32 55.28 -51.62
N ASP A 122 -65.02 55.28 -51.93
CA ASP A 122 -64.54 54.76 -53.21
C ASP A 122 -64.38 53.24 -53.15
N GLU A 123 -65.21 52.53 -53.91
CA GLU A 123 -65.31 51.05 -53.88
C GLU A 123 -64.00 50.39 -54.35
N SER A 124 -63.23 51.10 -55.17
CA SER A 124 -61.85 50.77 -55.54
C SER A 124 -60.92 50.69 -54.31
N VAL A 125 -61.03 51.65 -53.39
CA VAL A 125 -60.20 51.70 -52.18
C VAL A 125 -60.61 50.60 -51.21
N LYS A 126 -61.90 50.29 -51.07
CA LYS A 126 -62.36 49.13 -50.27
C LYS A 126 -61.82 47.80 -50.78
N GLN A 127 -61.82 47.59 -52.10
CA GLN A 127 -61.23 46.38 -52.70
C GLN A 127 -59.72 46.31 -52.44
N HIS A 128 -59.02 47.44 -52.52
CA HIS A 128 -57.58 47.49 -52.23
C HIS A 128 -57.27 47.21 -50.76
N ILE A 129 -58.06 47.78 -49.83
CA ILE A 129 -57.98 47.50 -48.39
C ILE A 129 -58.25 46.00 -48.12
N ASN A 130 -59.22 45.38 -48.79
CA ASN A 130 -59.48 43.95 -48.63
C ASN A 130 -58.32 43.09 -49.16
N LYS A 131 -57.73 43.43 -50.30
CA LYS A 131 -56.51 42.76 -50.81
C LYS A 131 -55.34 42.87 -49.82
N LEU A 132 -55.12 44.06 -49.26
CA LEU A 132 -54.11 44.30 -48.24
C LEU A 132 -54.39 43.51 -46.94
N LYS A 133 -55.64 43.44 -46.50
CA LYS A 133 -56.04 42.64 -45.32
C LYS A 133 -55.79 41.15 -45.52
N ILE A 134 -56.09 40.61 -46.71
CA ILE A 134 -55.83 39.21 -47.06
C ILE A 134 -54.32 38.97 -47.13
N SER A 135 -53.58 39.86 -47.78
CA SER A 135 -52.11 39.79 -47.85
C SER A 135 -51.46 39.82 -46.47
N ASN A 136 -51.86 40.76 -45.60
CA ASN A 136 -51.40 40.83 -44.21
C ASN A 136 -51.75 39.56 -43.42
N ARG A 137 -52.94 38.98 -43.61
CA ARG A 137 -53.28 37.69 -42.98
C ARG A 137 -52.37 36.56 -43.45
N ASN A 138 -51.99 36.53 -44.74
CA ASN A 138 -51.08 35.53 -45.28
C ASN A 138 -49.64 35.74 -44.73
N PHE A 139 -49.14 36.97 -44.70
CA PHE A 139 -47.84 37.30 -44.09
C PHE A 139 -47.79 36.93 -42.60
N ILE A 140 -48.86 37.18 -41.84
CA ILE A 140 -48.92 36.79 -40.42
C ILE A 140 -48.87 35.26 -40.28
N LYS A 141 -49.51 34.50 -41.16
CA LYS A 141 -49.44 33.03 -41.18
C LYS A 141 -48.03 32.54 -41.50
N GLU A 142 -47.36 33.11 -42.50
CA GLU A 142 -45.98 32.76 -42.83
C GLU A 142 -45.02 33.05 -41.66
N ILE A 143 -45.14 34.22 -41.02
CA ILE A 143 -44.35 34.55 -39.82
C ILE A 143 -44.62 33.55 -38.69
N ALA A 144 -45.87 33.11 -38.49
CA ALA A 144 -46.20 32.12 -37.47
C ALA A 144 -45.58 30.73 -37.78
N VAL A 145 -45.58 30.30 -39.05
CA VAL A 145 -44.92 29.06 -39.49
C VAL A 145 -43.41 29.16 -39.28
N LEU A 146 -42.77 30.25 -39.72
CA LEU A 146 -41.33 30.46 -39.52
C LEU A 146 -40.94 30.51 -38.03
N LYS A 147 -41.76 31.12 -37.18
CA LYS A 147 -41.54 31.09 -35.72
C LYS A 147 -41.67 29.68 -35.14
N ALA A 148 -42.59 28.86 -35.64
CA ALA A 148 -42.75 27.47 -35.22
C ALA A 148 -41.60 26.58 -35.72
N GLU A 149 -41.03 26.86 -36.89
CA GLU A 149 -39.84 26.18 -37.40
C GLU A 149 -38.58 26.58 -36.61
N ASN A 150 -38.40 27.86 -36.33
CA ASN A 150 -37.28 28.34 -35.51
C ASN A 150 -37.33 27.79 -34.07
N SER A 151 -38.52 27.61 -33.48
CA SER A 151 -38.62 27.02 -32.14
C SER A 151 -38.25 25.53 -32.14
N LYS A 152 -38.48 24.80 -33.23
CA LYS A 152 -37.99 23.43 -33.41
C LYS A 152 -36.46 23.39 -33.53
N SER A 153 -35.86 24.28 -34.31
CA SER A 153 -34.40 24.34 -34.42
C SER A 153 -33.73 24.69 -33.08
N ASP A 154 -34.29 25.61 -32.30
CA ASP A 154 -33.77 25.96 -30.97
C ASP A 154 -33.79 24.76 -30.00
N ASN A 155 -34.83 23.92 -30.08
CA ASN A 155 -34.91 22.70 -29.29
C ASN A 155 -33.84 21.68 -29.71
N VAL A 156 -33.59 21.50 -31.01
CA VAL A 156 -32.53 20.62 -31.52
C VAL A 156 -31.14 21.11 -31.07
N VAL A 157 -30.89 22.42 -31.08
CA VAL A 157 -29.62 22.99 -30.59
C VAL A 157 -29.43 22.69 -29.10
N LYS A 158 -30.48 22.87 -28.28
CA LYS A 158 -30.42 22.54 -26.84
C LYS A 158 -30.13 21.05 -26.61
N GLU A 159 -30.78 20.18 -27.36
CA GLU A 159 -30.57 18.73 -27.26
C GLU A 159 -29.13 18.35 -27.66
N ASN A 160 -28.60 18.93 -28.74
CA ASN A 160 -27.20 18.73 -29.13
C ASN A 160 -26.19 19.19 -28.06
N VAL A 161 -26.47 20.29 -27.35
CA VAL A 161 -25.64 20.74 -26.22
C VAL A 161 -25.68 19.74 -25.08
N ILE A 162 -26.86 19.19 -24.75
CA ILE A 162 -27.01 18.17 -23.70
C ILE A 162 -26.25 16.89 -24.10
N LEU A 163 -26.43 16.41 -25.33
CA LEU A 163 -25.73 15.23 -25.84
C LEU A 163 -24.22 15.41 -25.82
N LYS A 164 -23.71 16.59 -26.20
CA LYS A 164 -22.28 16.90 -26.15
C LYS A 164 -21.74 16.86 -24.71
N ASN A 165 -22.44 17.46 -23.76
CA ASN A 165 -22.04 17.43 -22.35
C ASN A 165 -22.05 16.01 -21.78
N ASN A 166 -23.04 15.18 -22.16
CA ASN A 166 -23.10 13.78 -21.76
C ASN A 166 -21.95 12.98 -22.37
N LEU A 167 -21.61 13.22 -23.63
CA LEU A 167 -20.47 12.59 -24.29
C LEU A 167 -19.15 12.95 -23.62
N ASP A 168 -18.94 14.23 -23.29
CA ASP A 168 -17.74 14.68 -22.58
C ASP A 168 -17.63 14.06 -21.19
N LYS A 169 -18.76 13.90 -20.48
CA LYS A 169 -18.81 13.20 -19.19
C LYS A 169 -18.43 11.72 -19.32
N VAL A 170 -19.01 11.01 -20.29
CA VAL A 170 -18.68 9.59 -20.55
C VAL A 170 -17.21 9.42 -20.94
N ASN A 171 -16.66 10.33 -21.74
CA ASN A 171 -15.25 10.31 -22.10
C ASN A 171 -14.35 10.52 -20.89
N LEU A 172 -14.73 11.41 -19.96
CA LEU A 172 -13.98 11.62 -18.71
C LEU A 172 -14.01 10.37 -17.83
N GLU A 173 -15.18 9.75 -17.65
CA GLU A 173 -15.33 8.49 -16.89
C GLU A 173 -14.51 7.36 -17.52
N ARG A 174 -14.50 7.25 -18.85
CA ARG A 174 -13.69 6.26 -19.59
C ARG A 174 -12.19 6.46 -19.35
N LEU A 175 -11.71 7.71 -19.32
CA LEU A 175 -10.31 8.01 -19.01
C LEU A 175 -9.96 7.68 -17.55
N GLU A 176 -10.87 7.91 -16.62
CA GLU A 176 -10.68 7.55 -15.21
C GLU A 176 -10.63 6.03 -15.03
N HIS A 177 -11.56 5.29 -15.62
CA HIS A 177 -11.54 3.83 -15.64
C HIS A 177 -10.24 3.29 -16.27
N GLY A 178 -9.78 3.87 -17.37
CA GLY A 178 -8.51 3.50 -17.99
C GLY A 178 -7.30 3.64 -17.03
N ARG A 179 -7.27 4.70 -16.22
CA ARG A 179 -6.22 4.88 -15.20
C ARG A 179 -6.33 3.87 -14.05
N ILE A 180 -7.55 3.51 -13.66
CA ILE A 180 -7.78 2.50 -12.62
C ILE A 180 -7.30 1.12 -13.11
N ILE A 181 -7.64 0.75 -14.35
CA ILE A 181 -7.20 -0.50 -14.96
C ILE A 181 -5.66 -0.57 -14.99
N GLN A 182 -4.98 0.48 -15.43
CA GLN A 182 -3.51 0.52 -15.45
C GLN A 182 -2.89 0.35 -14.05
N LYS A 183 -3.51 0.90 -13.01
CA LYS A 183 -3.04 0.71 -11.62
C LYS A 183 -3.21 -0.74 -11.17
N ILE A 184 -4.37 -1.33 -11.45
CA ILE A 184 -4.65 -2.74 -11.13
C ILE A 184 -3.68 -3.66 -11.87
N GLU A 185 -3.40 -3.41 -13.15
CA GLU A 185 -2.43 -4.18 -13.93
C GLU A 185 -1.03 -4.11 -13.32
N HIS A 186 -0.59 -2.91 -12.90
CA HIS A 186 0.69 -2.74 -12.21
C HIS A 186 0.75 -3.51 -10.89
N GLU A 187 -0.27 -3.39 -10.04
CA GLU A 187 -0.38 -4.12 -8.78
C GLU A 187 -0.36 -5.64 -9.02
N LEU A 188 -1.05 -6.14 -10.05
CA LEU A 188 -1.04 -7.55 -10.43
C LEU A 188 0.34 -8.04 -10.89
N VAL A 189 1.12 -7.20 -11.55
CA VAL A 189 2.52 -7.52 -11.91
C VAL A 189 3.39 -7.60 -10.67
N GLU A 190 3.28 -6.65 -9.74
CA GLU A 190 4.00 -6.71 -8.47
C GLU A 190 3.64 -7.94 -7.65
N HIS A 191 2.35 -8.26 -7.56
CA HIS A 191 1.88 -9.45 -6.85
C HIS A 191 2.44 -10.74 -7.47
N ARG A 192 2.46 -10.85 -8.80
CA ARG A 192 3.08 -11.99 -9.50
C ARG A 192 4.57 -12.10 -9.23
N SER A 193 5.30 -10.99 -9.25
CA SER A 193 6.73 -11.00 -8.92
C SER A 193 6.99 -11.44 -7.47
N ARG A 194 6.15 -11.01 -6.52
CA ARG A 194 6.23 -11.46 -5.12
C ARG A 194 5.93 -12.95 -4.97
N THR A 195 4.92 -13.47 -5.66
CA THR A 195 4.60 -14.91 -5.61
C THR A 195 5.74 -15.76 -6.20
N GLU A 196 6.30 -15.36 -7.33
CA GLU A 196 7.46 -16.04 -7.93
C GLU A 196 8.69 -16.04 -7.00
N HIS A 197 8.93 -14.94 -6.27
CA HIS A 197 10.00 -14.88 -5.29
C HIS A 197 9.75 -15.85 -4.11
N LEU A 198 8.52 -15.88 -3.59
CA LEU A 198 8.16 -16.79 -2.49
C LEU A 198 8.27 -18.27 -2.91
N GLU A 199 7.88 -18.62 -4.14
CA GLU A 199 8.04 -19.97 -4.67
C GLU A 199 9.51 -20.39 -4.70
N LYS A 200 10.41 -19.52 -5.16
CA LYS A 200 11.86 -19.78 -5.13
C LYS A 200 12.39 -20.00 -3.71
N VAL A 201 11.94 -19.20 -2.74
CA VAL A 201 12.33 -19.37 -1.34
C VAL A 201 11.82 -20.70 -0.77
N ILE A 202 10.59 -21.09 -1.11
CA ILE A 202 10.02 -22.38 -0.69
C ILE A 202 10.85 -23.54 -1.25
N ASP A 203 11.25 -23.48 -2.51
CA ASP A 203 12.05 -24.54 -3.12
C ASP A 203 13.45 -24.63 -2.52
N GLN A 204 14.09 -23.49 -2.21
CA GLN A 204 15.35 -23.46 -1.46
C GLN A 204 15.20 -24.11 -0.07
N LEU A 205 14.15 -23.76 0.68
CA LEU A 205 13.90 -24.34 2.00
C LEU A 205 13.59 -25.85 1.94
N LYS A 206 12.97 -26.34 0.87
CA LYS A 206 12.77 -27.77 0.65
C LYS A 206 14.10 -28.50 0.43
N GLU A 207 14.99 -27.92 -0.38
CA GLU A 207 16.32 -28.47 -0.62
C GLU A 207 17.16 -28.50 0.67
N GLU A 208 17.16 -27.43 1.44
CA GLU A 208 17.84 -27.37 2.74
C GLU A 208 17.29 -28.42 3.73
N ASN A 209 15.97 -28.58 3.81
CA ASN A 209 15.35 -29.61 4.66
C ASN A 209 15.72 -31.03 4.23
N LEU A 210 15.82 -31.28 2.91
CA LEU A 210 16.27 -32.56 2.39
C LEU A 210 17.73 -32.83 2.80
N ASN A 211 18.61 -31.83 2.66
CA ASN A 211 20.01 -31.92 3.04
C ASN A 211 20.20 -32.15 4.55
N LEU A 212 19.42 -31.46 5.39
CA LEU A 212 19.42 -31.67 6.84
C LEU A 212 18.91 -33.06 7.21
N THR A 213 17.88 -33.55 6.54
CA THR A 213 17.35 -34.90 6.75
C THR A 213 18.39 -35.97 6.41
N ASN A 214 19.06 -35.84 5.28
CA ASN A 214 20.14 -36.73 4.85
C ASN A 214 21.31 -36.71 5.85
N THR A 215 21.69 -35.51 6.30
CA THR A 215 22.75 -35.34 7.32
C THR A 215 22.36 -36.01 8.63
N ARG A 216 21.12 -35.86 9.09
CA ARG A 216 20.60 -36.50 10.29
C ARG A 216 20.63 -38.02 10.17
N GLN A 217 20.22 -38.58 9.03
CA GLN A 217 20.27 -40.03 8.78
C GLN A 217 21.71 -40.55 8.82
N ARG A 218 22.65 -39.85 8.17
CA ARG A 218 24.08 -40.20 8.20
C ARG A 218 24.63 -40.21 9.62
N LEU A 219 24.43 -39.13 10.38
CA LEU A 219 24.88 -39.04 11.77
C LEU A 219 24.26 -40.15 12.64
N THR A 220 22.97 -40.47 12.42
CA THR A 220 22.31 -41.56 13.15
C THR A 220 22.97 -42.92 12.89
N MET A 221 23.39 -43.18 11.65
CA MET A 221 24.12 -44.41 11.31
C MET A 221 25.52 -44.42 11.92
N GLU A 222 26.24 -43.30 11.89
CA GLU A 222 27.54 -43.14 12.54
C GLU A 222 27.45 -43.40 14.05
N PHE A 223 26.46 -42.82 14.73
CA PHE A 223 26.21 -43.06 16.15
C PHE A 223 25.94 -44.54 16.46
N LYS A 224 25.09 -45.21 15.66
CA LYS A 224 24.84 -46.65 15.82
C LYS A 224 26.11 -47.47 15.61
N ASN A 225 26.95 -47.10 14.65
CA ASN A 225 28.21 -47.79 14.41
C ASN A 225 29.17 -47.62 15.60
N THR A 226 29.31 -46.41 16.14
CA THR A 226 30.14 -46.16 17.32
C THR A 226 29.61 -46.90 18.56
N ASP A 227 28.29 -46.96 18.74
CA ASP A 227 27.66 -47.70 19.84
C ASP A 227 27.94 -49.21 19.73
N MET A 228 27.81 -49.78 18.52
CA MET A 228 28.19 -51.18 18.29
C MET A 228 29.68 -51.44 18.58
N GLN A 229 30.57 -50.52 18.18
CA GLN A 229 32.00 -50.65 18.46
C GLN A 229 32.28 -50.61 19.97
N TYR A 230 31.63 -49.70 20.69
CA TYR A 230 31.75 -49.60 22.14
C TYR A 230 31.26 -50.86 22.84
N ASN A 231 30.10 -51.39 22.43
CA ASN A 231 29.56 -52.63 22.97
C ASN A 231 30.49 -53.83 22.73
N ARG A 232 31.14 -53.92 21.55
CA ARG A 232 32.15 -54.96 21.29
C ARG A 232 33.33 -54.85 22.24
N ILE A 233 33.89 -53.64 22.41
CA ILE A 233 35.01 -53.40 23.33
C ILE A 233 34.61 -53.77 24.76
N LEU A 234 33.39 -53.43 25.20
CA LEU A 234 32.89 -53.82 26.51
C LEU A 234 32.84 -55.35 26.68
N HIS A 235 32.32 -56.08 25.68
CA HIS A 235 32.28 -57.54 25.73
C HIS A 235 33.68 -58.15 25.77
N ASP A 236 34.61 -57.63 24.95
CA ASP A 236 36.02 -58.08 24.96
C ASP A 236 36.67 -57.85 26.34
N MET A 237 36.37 -56.71 26.99
CA MET A 237 36.84 -56.42 28.33
C MET A 237 36.24 -57.35 29.39
N GLU A 238 34.94 -57.66 29.30
CA GLU A 238 34.26 -58.61 30.18
C GLU A 238 34.85 -60.01 30.07
N ASP A 239 35.09 -60.49 28.84
CA ASP A 239 35.72 -61.78 28.56
C ASP A 239 37.14 -61.85 29.14
N GLU A 240 37.91 -60.78 29.00
CA GLU A 240 39.27 -60.69 29.56
C GLU A 240 39.25 -60.68 31.09
N ILE A 241 38.32 -59.95 31.73
CA ILE A 241 38.12 -59.98 33.18
C ILE A 241 37.80 -61.41 33.65
N GLN A 242 36.90 -62.11 32.95
CA GLN A 242 36.58 -63.51 33.26
C GLN A 242 37.79 -64.43 33.11
N ARG A 243 38.59 -64.25 32.04
CA ARG A 243 39.83 -65.01 31.81
C ARG A 243 40.83 -64.79 32.96
N LEU A 244 41.04 -63.55 33.38
CA LEU A 244 41.94 -63.20 34.49
C LEU A 244 41.45 -63.79 35.82
N ASN A 245 40.13 -63.80 36.07
CA ASN A 245 39.55 -64.44 37.25
C ASN A 245 39.79 -65.96 37.27
N ARG A 246 39.58 -66.66 36.14
CA ARG A 246 39.91 -68.09 36.02
C ARG A 246 41.38 -68.39 36.31
N LEU A 247 42.29 -67.60 35.73
CA LEU A 247 43.74 -67.75 35.99
C LEU A 247 44.10 -67.48 37.45
N LYS A 248 43.44 -66.51 38.09
CA LYS A 248 43.63 -66.23 39.52
C LYS A 248 43.21 -67.42 40.38
N GLU A 249 42.05 -68.02 40.10
CA GLU A 249 41.55 -69.21 40.79
C GLU A 249 42.49 -70.42 40.59
N GLU A 250 42.92 -70.68 39.34
CA GLU A 250 43.90 -71.73 39.06
C GLU A 250 45.20 -71.54 39.84
N ASN A 251 45.72 -70.31 39.91
CA ASN A 251 46.94 -70.01 40.66
C ASN A 251 46.76 -70.22 42.17
N VAL A 252 45.59 -69.87 42.72
CA VAL A 252 45.25 -70.16 44.13
C VAL A 252 45.22 -71.67 44.37
N ASN A 253 44.57 -72.44 43.50
CA ASN A 253 44.50 -73.89 43.60
C ASN A 253 45.88 -74.55 43.52
N ARG A 254 46.74 -74.16 42.55
CA ARG A 254 48.11 -74.68 42.44
C ARG A 254 48.95 -74.41 43.70
N ARG A 255 48.77 -73.24 44.33
CA ARG A 255 49.43 -72.91 45.61
C ARG A 255 48.95 -73.82 46.74
N HIS A 256 47.65 -74.05 46.85
CA HIS A 256 47.09 -74.98 47.84
C HIS A 256 47.57 -76.42 47.63
N ASP A 257 47.61 -76.91 46.39
CA ASP A 257 48.11 -78.25 46.07
C ASP A 257 49.60 -78.41 46.41
N SER A 258 50.41 -77.40 46.10
CA SER A 258 51.83 -77.37 46.46
C SER A 258 52.02 -77.44 47.99
N GLN A 259 51.24 -76.67 48.74
CA GLN A 259 51.25 -76.71 50.20
C GLN A 259 50.83 -78.09 50.75
N LEU A 260 49.83 -78.74 50.14
CA LEU A 260 49.41 -80.10 50.53
C LEU A 260 50.51 -81.14 50.28
N LEU A 261 51.25 -81.01 49.17
CA LEU A 261 52.40 -81.87 48.90
C LEU A 261 53.51 -81.65 49.94
N ASP A 262 53.84 -80.40 50.26
CA ASP A 262 54.83 -80.06 51.29
C ASP A 262 54.44 -80.64 52.66
N ILE A 263 53.17 -80.56 53.04
CA ILE A 263 52.65 -81.16 54.29
C ILE A 263 52.80 -82.69 54.27
N LYS A 264 52.49 -83.36 53.15
CA LYS A 264 52.66 -84.81 52.98
C LYS A 264 54.13 -85.23 53.05
N HIS A 265 55.04 -84.44 52.47
CA HIS A 265 56.48 -84.69 52.54
C HIS A 265 57.04 -84.44 53.95
N SER A 266 56.55 -83.42 54.66
CA SER A 266 56.90 -83.14 56.05
C SER A 266 56.41 -84.25 57.01
N THR A 267 55.18 -84.74 56.87
CA THR A 267 54.66 -85.84 57.70
C THR A 267 55.38 -87.18 57.48
N ARG A 268 55.92 -87.44 56.29
CA ARG A 268 56.81 -88.61 56.07
C ARG A 268 58.14 -88.50 56.81
N HIS A 269 58.64 -87.31 57.10
CA HIS A 269 59.85 -87.11 57.91
C HIS A 269 59.57 -87.05 59.41
N VAL A 270 58.37 -86.69 59.85
CA VAL A 270 58.02 -86.63 61.29
C VAL A 270 57.74 -88.01 61.90
N ALA A 271 57.53 -89.06 61.10
CA ALA A 271 57.46 -90.44 61.61
C ALA A 271 58.82 -91.00 62.10
N ILE A 272 59.93 -90.29 61.86
CA ILE A 272 61.28 -90.69 62.30
C ILE A 272 61.94 -89.53 63.04
N CYS A 273 61.34 -89.01 64.12
CA CYS A 273 62.05 -88.28 65.17
C CYS A 273 61.18 -87.96 66.40
N SER A 274 60.43 -88.93 66.90
CA SER A 274 59.88 -88.87 68.27
C SER A 274 60.89 -89.43 69.27
N ARG A 275 62.03 -88.73 69.45
CA ARG A 275 62.92 -88.89 70.61
C ARG A 275 63.97 -87.78 70.63
N GLY A 276 63.77 -86.76 71.46
CA GLY A 276 64.90 -85.94 71.91
C GLY A 276 64.61 -84.48 72.24
N ASN A 277 64.57 -84.22 73.54
CA ASN A 277 65.11 -83.04 74.24
C ASN A 277 64.36 -81.69 74.28
N HIS A 278 63.91 -81.43 75.51
CA HIS A 278 63.84 -80.15 76.21
C HIS A 278 64.90 -79.09 75.85
N ARG A 279 64.47 -77.82 75.76
CA ARG A 279 65.03 -76.59 76.40
C ARG A 279 64.21 -75.36 75.91
N ARG A 280 63.40 -74.72 76.76
CA ARG A 280 63.69 -73.51 77.59
C ARG A 280 64.22 -72.28 76.82
N GLY A 281 63.48 -71.17 76.95
CA GLY A 281 63.87 -69.77 76.71
C GLY A 281 63.08 -69.15 75.56
N GLY A 282 62.35 -68.03 75.66
CA GLY A 282 62.29 -66.98 76.67
C GLY A 282 62.43 -65.60 75.99
N GLY A 283 61.38 -64.77 76.04
CA GLY A 283 61.43 -63.32 75.78
C GLY A 283 61.48 -62.87 74.31
N TYR A 284 60.94 -61.74 73.86
CA TYR A 284 60.21 -60.62 74.47
C TYR A 284 59.36 -59.94 73.39
N LEU A 285 58.27 -59.29 73.82
CA LEU A 285 57.52 -58.27 73.10
C LEU A 285 58.39 -57.08 72.68
N ARG A 286 58.12 -56.50 71.49
CA ARG A 286 58.12 -55.04 71.31
C ARG A 286 57.19 -54.61 70.17
N ARG A 287 56.27 -53.72 70.58
CA ARG A 287 55.44 -52.69 69.91
C ARG A 287 55.20 -52.78 68.41
#